data_AF-A0A1V5V6Y5-F1
#
_entry.id   AF-A0A1V5V6Y5-F1
#
_cell.length_a   1.000
_cell.length_b   1.000
_cell.length_c   1.000
_cell.angle_alpha   90.00
_cell.angle_beta   90.00
_cell.angle_gamma   90.00
#
_symmetry.space_group_name_H-M   'P 1'
#
loop_
_entity.id
_entity.type
_entity.pdbx_description
1 polymer ?
#
loop_
_entity_poly.entity_id
_entity_poly.type
_entity_poly.pdbx_seq_one_letter_code
_entity_poly.pdbx_strand_id
1 'polypeptide(L)'
;MLAVESFGTLRWKNISCLLLTFMCSQLPQYGYLFWKNGFCRDYRQYVLELASFPFPENIPVYGHPSDWFGLQKYRTFRSLTGYHPQSREFYLIEHDGTRYAHPEALPSVDKTGYCVSLLKRIDLSSGGTVRILKLTPLEKVNEGRKSQSLPIARK
;
A
#
# COMPACT_ATOMS: atom_id res chain seq x y z
N MET A 1 -25.43 -58.71 -22.47
CA MET A 1 -25.04 -57.44 -23.12
C MET A 1 -25.34 -56.23 -22.25
N LEU A 2 -26.55 -56.09 -21.69
CA LEU A 2 -26.96 -54.98 -20.78
C LEU A 2 -26.11 -54.81 -19.49
N ALA A 3 -25.62 -55.90 -18.89
CA ALA A 3 -24.79 -55.83 -17.68
C ALA A 3 -23.38 -55.24 -17.94
N VAL A 4 -22.81 -55.44 -19.14
CA VAL A 4 -21.47 -54.94 -19.47
C VAL A 4 -21.52 -53.43 -19.72
N GLU A 5 -22.60 -52.94 -20.34
CA GLU A 5 -22.84 -51.51 -20.54
C GLU A 5 -23.16 -50.78 -19.22
N SER A 6 -23.88 -51.42 -18.30
CA SER A 6 -24.17 -50.85 -16.97
C SER A 6 -22.93 -50.81 -16.06
N PHE A 7 -22.06 -51.83 -16.10
CA PHE A 7 -20.78 -51.82 -15.38
C PHE A 7 -19.78 -50.80 -15.96
N GLY A 8 -19.75 -50.64 -17.29
CA GLY A 8 -18.94 -49.62 -17.96
C GLY A 8 -19.35 -48.19 -17.60
N THR A 9 -20.65 -47.91 -17.55
CA THR A 9 -21.19 -46.60 -17.15
C THR A 9 -21.03 -46.32 -15.65
N LEU A 10 -21.14 -47.34 -14.77
CA LEU A 10 -20.86 -47.18 -13.34
C LEU A 10 -19.38 -46.88 -13.07
N ARG A 11 -18.45 -47.56 -13.76
CA ARG A 11 -17.01 -47.29 -13.67
C ARG A 11 -16.69 -45.87 -14.14
N TRP A 12 -17.27 -45.43 -15.25
CA TRP A 12 -17.06 -44.07 -15.74
C TRP A 12 -17.61 -42.99 -14.81
N LYS A 13 -18.80 -43.18 -14.22
CA LYS A 13 -19.33 -42.26 -13.21
C LYS A 13 -18.40 -42.14 -11.99
N ASN A 14 -17.84 -43.25 -11.53
CA ASN A 14 -16.91 -43.26 -10.40
C ASN A 14 -15.57 -42.58 -10.76
N ILE A 15 -15.03 -42.83 -11.96
CA ILE A 15 -13.82 -42.18 -12.46
C ILE A 15 -14.04 -40.67 -12.63
N SER A 16 -15.17 -40.25 -13.19
CA SER A 16 -15.52 -38.84 -13.33
C SER A 16 -15.71 -38.15 -11.97
N CYS A 17 -16.32 -38.82 -10.99
CA CYS A 17 -16.48 -38.31 -9.64
C CYS A 17 -15.13 -38.15 -8.93
N LEU A 18 -14.22 -39.11 -9.08
CA LEU A 18 -12.84 -39.03 -8.58
C LEU A 18 -12.06 -37.87 -9.22
N LEU A 19 -12.18 -37.70 -10.54
CA LEU A 19 -11.58 -36.57 -11.25
C LEU A 19 -12.14 -35.23 -10.78
N LEU A 20 -13.45 -35.12 -10.59
CA LEU A 20 -14.08 -33.91 -10.09
C LEU A 20 -13.60 -33.60 -8.67
N THR A 21 -13.55 -34.61 -7.80
CA THR A 21 -13.07 -34.48 -6.42
C THR A 21 -11.59 -34.05 -6.38
N PHE A 22 -10.77 -34.64 -7.25
CA PHE A 22 -9.38 -34.26 -7.42
C PHE A 22 -9.26 -32.79 -7.85
N MET A 23 -9.97 -32.37 -8.91
CA MET A 23 -9.96 -30.97 -9.37
C MET A 23 -10.46 -29.99 -8.29
N CYS A 24 -11.52 -30.34 -7.56
CA CYS A 24 -12.04 -29.56 -6.43
C CYS A 24 -11.03 -29.45 -5.27
N SER A 25 -10.25 -30.49 -5.00
CA SER A 25 -9.20 -30.43 -3.97
C SER A 25 -7.98 -29.58 -4.37
N GLN A 26 -7.72 -29.46 -5.69
CA GLN A 26 -6.63 -28.64 -6.22
C GLN A 26 -7.02 -27.16 -6.38
N LEU A 27 -8.31 -26.86 -6.55
CA LEU A 27 -8.86 -25.51 -6.69
C LEU A 27 -8.40 -24.53 -5.58
N PRO A 28 -8.39 -24.90 -4.29
CA PRO A 28 -7.85 -24.04 -3.23
C PRO A 28 -6.36 -23.70 -3.41
N GLN A 29 -5.55 -24.66 -3.90
CA GLN A 29 -4.12 -24.45 -4.12
C GLN A 29 -3.86 -23.50 -5.28
N TYR A 30 -4.56 -23.71 -6.41
CA TYR A 30 -4.46 -22.80 -7.56
C TYR A 30 -5.06 -21.42 -7.26
N GLY A 31 -6.15 -21.36 -6.50
CA GLY A 31 -6.73 -20.11 -6.01
C GLY A 31 -5.74 -19.34 -5.14
N TYR A 32 -5.07 -20.02 -4.21
CA TYR A 32 -4.02 -19.42 -3.39
C TYR A 32 -2.83 -18.93 -4.22
N LEU A 33 -2.35 -19.71 -5.18
CA LEU A 33 -1.25 -19.32 -6.06
C LEU A 33 -1.63 -18.12 -6.94
N PHE A 34 -2.85 -18.09 -7.47
CA PHE A 34 -3.37 -16.97 -8.24
C PHE A 34 -3.49 -15.71 -7.38
N TRP A 35 -4.01 -15.83 -6.16
CA TRP A 35 -4.08 -14.72 -5.21
C TRP A 35 -2.70 -14.18 -4.85
N LYS A 36 -1.75 -15.07 -4.53
CA LYS A 36 -0.37 -14.71 -4.17
C LYS A 36 0.39 -14.03 -5.32
N ASN A 37 0.23 -14.54 -6.54
CA ASN A 37 1.03 -14.09 -7.69
C ASN A 37 0.37 -12.98 -8.52
N GLY A 38 -0.96 -12.87 -8.49
CA GLY A 38 -1.71 -11.81 -9.15
C GLY A 38 -2.03 -10.67 -8.17
N PHE A 39 -2.83 -10.96 -7.16
CA PHE A 39 -3.37 -9.93 -6.27
C PHE A 39 -2.38 -9.42 -5.20
N CYS A 40 -1.49 -10.28 -4.68
CA CYS A 40 -0.52 -9.86 -3.68
C CYS A 40 0.83 -9.39 -4.26
N ARG A 41 1.06 -9.55 -5.57
CA ARG A 41 2.32 -9.16 -6.21
C ARG A 41 2.58 -7.67 -6.08
N ASP A 42 1.60 -6.85 -6.44
CA ASP A 42 1.70 -5.39 -6.33
C ASP A 42 1.90 -4.95 -4.89
N TYR A 43 1.17 -5.55 -3.94
CA TYR A 43 1.33 -5.27 -2.52
C TYR A 43 2.76 -5.55 -2.05
N ARG A 44 3.32 -6.70 -2.44
CA ARG A 44 4.69 -7.07 -2.06
C ARG A 44 5.72 -6.11 -2.63
N GLN A 45 5.60 -5.75 -3.91
CA GLN A 45 6.50 -4.79 -4.54
C GLN A 45 6.41 -3.42 -3.87
N TYR A 46 5.20 -2.93 -3.69
CA TYR A 46 4.91 -1.69 -2.97
C TYR A 46 5.55 -1.66 -1.57
N VAL A 47 5.31 -2.68 -0.76
CA VAL A 47 5.82 -2.75 0.62
C VAL A 47 7.36 -2.77 0.64
N LEU A 48 8.00 -3.47 -0.29
CA LEU A 48 9.46 -3.47 -0.41
C LEU A 48 10.01 -2.09 -0.82
N GLU A 49 9.36 -1.43 -1.77
CA GLU A 49 9.72 -0.08 -2.20
C GLU A 49 9.48 0.98 -1.13
N LEU A 50 8.47 0.78 -0.28
CA LEU A 50 8.20 1.63 0.87
C LEU A 50 9.25 1.41 1.98
N ALA A 51 9.56 0.15 2.28
CA ALA A 51 10.54 -0.21 3.32
C ALA A 51 11.97 0.26 2.99
N SER A 52 12.31 0.33 1.70
CA SER A 52 13.60 0.85 1.22
C SER A 52 13.70 2.38 1.24
N PHE A 53 12.58 3.10 1.42
CA PHE A 53 12.64 4.55 1.50
C PHE A 53 13.25 4.99 2.84
N PRO A 54 14.28 5.87 2.83
CA PRO A 54 14.96 6.30 4.04
C PRO A 54 14.15 7.39 4.76
N PHE A 55 13.16 6.98 5.54
CA PHE A 55 12.42 7.92 6.39
C PHE A 55 13.30 8.40 7.57
N PRO A 56 13.25 9.69 7.93
CA PRO A 56 13.94 10.18 9.11
C PRO A 56 13.28 9.69 10.41
N GLU A 57 14.10 9.25 11.36
CA GLU A 57 13.63 8.60 12.60
C GLU A 57 12.88 9.53 13.57
N ASN A 58 13.05 10.85 13.42
CA ASN A 58 12.49 11.84 14.35
C ASN A 58 11.20 12.50 13.84
N ILE A 59 10.80 12.23 12.59
CA ILE A 59 9.65 12.89 11.97
C ILE A 59 8.49 11.88 11.86
N PRO A 60 7.27 12.28 12.22
CA PRO A 60 6.07 11.45 12.06
C PRO A 60 5.86 11.03 10.61
N VAL A 61 5.50 9.75 10.42
CA VAL A 61 5.10 9.21 9.11
C VAL A 61 3.65 8.76 9.22
N TYR A 62 2.77 9.36 8.44
CA TYR A 62 1.36 9.02 8.38
C TYR A 62 1.07 8.20 7.14
N GLY A 63 0.31 7.12 7.30
CA GLY A 63 -0.08 6.28 6.18
C GLY A 63 -1.26 5.38 6.50
N HIS A 64 -1.59 4.53 5.55
CA HIS A 64 -2.65 3.54 5.71
C HIS A 64 -2.22 2.43 6.67
N PRO A 65 -3.12 1.79 7.45
CA PRO A 65 -2.75 0.65 8.31
C PRO A 65 -2.00 -0.47 7.58
N SER A 66 -2.27 -0.68 6.29
CA SER A 66 -1.55 -1.65 5.44
C SER A 66 -0.06 -1.32 5.28
N ASP A 67 0.32 -0.06 5.45
CA ASP A 67 1.69 0.44 5.28
C ASP A 67 2.58 0.02 6.47
N TRP A 68 1.96 -0.39 7.59
CA TRP A 68 2.65 -0.88 8.79
C TRP A 68 3.71 -1.95 8.46
N PHE A 69 3.41 -2.88 7.54
CA PHE A 69 4.33 -3.95 7.19
C PHE A 69 5.62 -3.43 6.54
N GLY A 70 5.56 -2.33 5.79
CA GLY A 70 6.74 -1.68 5.22
C GLY A 70 7.45 -0.76 6.20
N LEU A 71 6.75 -0.32 7.26
CA LEU A 71 7.21 0.74 8.16
C LEU A 71 7.41 0.30 9.61
N GLN A 72 7.30 -0.99 9.91
CA GLN A 72 7.50 -1.56 11.24
C GLN A 72 8.82 -1.14 11.91
N LYS A 73 9.86 -0.81 11.13
CA LYS A 73 11.14 -0.30 11.63
C LYS A 73 11.02 1.11 12.23
N TYR A 74 10.07 1.91 11.76
CA TYR A 74 9.91 3.31 12.13
C TYR A 74 8.89 3.47 13.25
N ARG A 75 9.37 3.75 14.48
CA ARG A 75 8.51 4.03 15.64
C ARG A 75 7.61 5.25 15.47
N THR A 76 7.97 6.15 14.57
CA THR A 76 7.23 7.38 14.24
C THR A 76 6.04 7.15 13.32
N PHE A 77 5.85 5.93 12.81
CA PHE A 77 4.69 5.62 11.98
C PHE A 77 3.39 5.72 12.78
N ARG A 78 2.38 6.35 12.18
CA ARG A 78 1.03 6.51 12.72
C ARG A 78 0.01 6.26 11.60
N SER A 79 -1.06 5.57 11.92
CA SER A 79 -2.15 5.37 10.96
C SER A 79 -2.90 6.69 10.73
N LEU A 80 -3.41 6.87 9.52
CA LEU A 80 -4.26 8.02 9.17
C LEU A 80 -5.57 8.07 9.99
N THR A 81 -6.03 6.95 10.53
CA THR A 81 -7.17 6.89 11.45
C THR A 81 -6.92 7.63 12.77
N GLY A 82 -5.65 7.88 13.14
CA GLY A 82 -5.26 8.71 14.27
C GLY A 82 -4.63 10.05 13.84
N TYR A 83 -4.96 10.54 12.64
CA TYR A 83 -4.41 11.79 12.13
C TYR A 83 -4.88 12.98 12.97
N HIS A 84 -3.90 13.71 13.49
CA HIS A 84 -4.11 15.04 14.06
C HIS A 84 -3.26 16.02 13.26
N PRO A 85 -3.81 17.18 12.83
CA PRO A 85 -3.01 18.19 12.17
C PRO A 85 -1.94 18.67 13.16
N GLN A 86 -0.69 18.47 12.78
CA GLN A 86 0.45 18.81 13.60
C GLN A 86 1.14 20.05 13.03
N SER A 87 1.35 21.09 13.83
CA SER A 87 2.13 22.29 13.47
C SER A 87 3.63 22.04 13.21
N ARG A 88 4.00 20.79 12.91
CA ARG A 88 5.35 20.32 12.63
C ARG A 88 5.39 19.58 11.30
N GLU A 89 6.59 19.41 10.78
CA GLU A 89 6.80 18.64 9.54
C GLU A 89 6.39 17.19 9.75
N PHE A 90 5.81 16.58 8.72
CA PHE A 90 5.51 15.15 8.70
C PHE A 90 5.57 14.58 7.29
N TYR A 91 5.68 13.25 7.21
CA TYR A 91 5.60 12.51 5.95
C TYR A 91 4.21 11.90 5.83
N LEU A 92 3.65 11.90 4.63
CA LEU A 92 2.34 11.34 4.32
C LEU A 92 2.48 10.33 3.17
N ILE A 93 1.92 9.15 3.37
CA ILE A 93 1.82 8.11 2.35
C ILE A 93 0.39 8.13 1.83
N GLU A 94 0.26 8.56 0.59
CA GLU A 94 -1.02 8.73 -0.10
C GLU A 94 -1.20 7.62 -1.13
N HIS A 95 -2.38 7.01 -1.12
CA HIS A 95 -2.76 5.94 -2.03
C HIS A 95 -3.81 6.48 -2.99
N ASP A 96 -3.49 6.58 -4.27
CA ASP A 96 -4.33 7.15 -5.32
C ASP A 96 -4.69 6.05 -6.34
N GLY A 97 -5.98 5.78 -6.53
CA GLY A 97 -6.45 4.71 -7.42
C GLY A 97 -5.98 3.30 -7.05
N THR A 98 -5.50 3.07 -5.81
CA THR A 98 -5.10 1.74 -5.35
C THR A 98 -6.25 1.08 -4.59
N ARG A 99 -6.40 -0.25 -4.74
CA ARG A 99 -7.30 -1.06 -3.89
C ARG A 99 -6.87 -1.14 -2.42
N TYR A 100 -5.68 -0.63 -2.11
CA TYR A 100 -5.13 -0.58 -0.75
C TYR A 100 -5.57 0.69 -0.02
N ALA A 101 -6.12 1.68 -0.74
CA ALA A 101 -6.85 2.78 -0.15
C ALA A 101 -8.16 2.23 0.44
N HIS A 102 -8.31 2.28 1.76
CA HIS A 102 -9.55 1.87 2.41
C HIS A 102 -10.61 2.96 2.23
N PRO A 103 -11.84 2.62 1.81
CA PRO A 103 -12.89 3.59 1.52
C PRO A 103 -13.29 4.44 2.74
N GLU A 104 -13.08 3.92 3.95
CA GLU A 104 -13.36 4.60 5.23
C GLU A 104 -12.19 5.46 5.76
N ALA A 105 -11.01 5.41 5.14
CA ALA A 105 -9.83 6.15 5.58
C ALA A 105 -9.75 7.59 5.03
N LEU A 106 -10.87 8.13 4.53
CA LEU A 106 -10.96 9.50 4.05
C LEU A 106 -11.82 10.32 5.03
N PRO A 107 -11.20 11.29 5.68
CA PRO A 107 -11.08 12.57 5.03
C PRO A 107 -9.76 12.66 4.29
N SER A 108 -9.80 13.11 3.04
CA SER A 108 -8.61 13.64 2.36
C SER A 108 -7.87 14.51 3.36
N VAL A 109 -6.63 14.15 3.71
CA VAL A 109 -5.84 14.91 4.67
C VAL A 109 -5.85 16.36 4.21
N ASP A 110 -6.40 17.26 5.02
CA ASP A 110 -6.40 18.68 4.68
C ASP A 110 -4.95 19.16 4.68
N LYS A 111 -4.45 19.48 3.48
CA LYS A 111 -3.07 19.94 3.24
C LYS A 111 -2.99 21.47 3.28
N THR A 112 -4.10 22.16 3.55
CA THR A 112 -4.15 23.62 3.66
C THR A 112 -3.19 24.09 4.75
N GLY A 113 -2.33 25.06 4.45
CA GLY A 113 -1.31 25.55 5.39
C GLY A 113 0.04 24.83 5.33
N TYR A 114 0.20 23.82 4.46
CA TYR A 114 1.46 23.10 4.27
C TYR A 114 2.01 23.28 2.85
N CYS A 115 3.33 23.40 2.75
CA CYS A 115 4.06 23.16 1.51
C CYS A 115 4.19 21.64 1.31
N VAL A 116 3.62 21.12 0.24
CA VAL A 116 3.64 19.70 -0.11
C VAL A 116 4.79 19.44 -1.09
N SER A 117 5.73 18.58 -0.68
CA SER A 117 6.84 18.13 -1.53
C SER A 117 6.69 16.64 -1.84
N LEU A 118 6.59 16.28 -3.12
CA LEU A 118 6.60 14.88 -3.55
C LEU A 118 8.02 14.32 -3.47
N LEU A 119 8.21 13.25 -2.71
CA LEU A 119 9.52 12.63 -2.52
C LEU A 119 9.68 11.32 -3.30
N LYS A 120 8.62 10.52 -3.38
CA LYS A 120 8.62 9.26 -4.13
C LYS A 120 7.25 8.99 -4.70
N ARG A 121 7.23 8.42 -5.89
CA ARG A 121 6.05 7.90 -6.58
C ARG A 121 6.31 6.43 -6.91
N ILE A 122 5.38 5.57 -6.55
CA ILE A 122 5.41 4.13 -6.81
C ILE A 122 4.19 3.83 -7.66
N ASP A 123 4.40 3.52 -8.93
CA ASP A 123 3.31 3.14 -9.84
C ASP A 123 3.13 1.62 -9.80
N LEU A 124 1.91 1.19 -9.48
CA LEU A 124 1.56 -0.22 -9.33
C LEU A 124 1.06 -0.78 -10.66
N SER A 125 1.38 -2.05 -10.92
CA SER A 125 0.96 -2.76 -12.14
C SER A 125 -0.57 -2.81 -12.30
N SER A 126 -1.32 -2.78 -11.20
CA SER A 126 -2.79 -2.71 -11.17
C SER A 126 -3.38 -1.34 -11.56
N GLY A 127 -2.55 -0.32 -11.82
CA GLY A 127 -2.98 0.99 -12.31
C GLY A 127 -3.19 2.07 -11.23
N GLY A 128 -2.91 1.76 -9.96
CA GLY A 128 -2.88 2.74 -8.87
C GLY A 128 -1.47 3.28 -8.58
N THR A 129 -1.37 4.38 -7.86
CA THR A 129 -0.10 5.00 -7.46
C THR A 129 -0.04 5.20 -5.96
N VAL A 130 1.10 4.89 -5.35
CA VAL A 130 1.41 5.28 -3.97
C VAL A 130 2.44 6.41 -3.98
N ARG A 131 2.17 7.48 -3.25
CA ARG A 131 3.01 8.68 -3.17
C ARG A 131 3.51 8.88 -1.76
N ILE A 132 4.79 9.19 -1.62
CA ILE A 132 5.39 9.64 -0.37
C ILE A 132 5.55 11.15 -0.48
N LEU A 133 4.81 11.89 0.36
CA LEU A 133 4.81 13.33 0.44
C LEU A 133 5.50 13.77 1.73
N LYS A 134 6.22 14.89 1.69
CA LYS A 134 6.63 15.64 2.87
C LYS A 134 5.78 16.89 2.96
N LEU A 135 5.14 17.09 4.11
CA LEU A 135 4.36 18.27 4.43
C LEU A 135 5.15 19.11 5.43
N THR A 136 5.53 20.30 5.01
CA THR A 136 6.19 21.30 5.88
C THR A 136 5.24 22.47 6.10
N PRO A 137 4.96 22.88 7.35
CA PRO A 137 4.14 24.06 7.62
C PRO A 137 4.67 25.31 6.89
N LEU A 138 3.79 26.08 6.24
CA LEU A 138 4.18 27.27 5.47
C LEU A 138 4.92 28.32 6.32
N GLU A 139 4.60 28.42 7.61
CA GLU A 139 5.28 29.30 8.57
C GLU A 139 6.79 29.05 8.60
N LYS A 140 7.21 27.79 8.69
CA LYS A 140 8.64 27.40 8.71
C LYS A 140 9.34 27.65 7.38
N VAL A 141 8.65 27.48 6.26
CA VAL A 141 9.21 27.77 4.93
C VAL A 141 9.51 29.27 4.79
N ASN A 142 8.61 30.11 5.30
CA ASN A 142 8.74 31.56 5.24
C ASN A 142 9.84 32.10 6.18
N GLU A 143 10.03 31.49 7.36
CA GLU A 143 11.14 31.81 8.27
C GLU A 143 12.50 31.45 7.67
N GLY A 144 12.62 30.29 7.02
CA GLY A 144 13.84 29.86 6.32
C GLY A 144 14.23 30.80 5.18
N ARG A 145 13.25 31.33 4.42
CA ARG A 145 13.50 32.31 3.36
C ARG A 145 13.90 33.69 3.89
N LYS A 146 13.28 34.18 4.97
CA LYS A 146 13.66 35.45 5.60
C LYS A 146 15.08 35.43 6.19
N SER A 147 15.53 34.26 6.65
CA SER A 147 16.87 34.07 7.21
C SER A 147 17.98 34.04 6.14
N GLN A 148 17.64 33.70 4.89
CA GLN A 148 18.60 33.70 3.77
C GLN A 148 18.76 35.06 3.08
N SER A 149 17.85 36.01 3.30
CA SER A 149 17.87 37.33 2.64
C SER A 149 18.70 38.41 3.35
N LEU A 150 19.57 38.08 4.30
CA LEU A 150 20.41 39.07 4.98
C LEU A 150 21.88 38.65 5.10
N PRO A 151 22.72 39.00 4.13
CA PRO A 151 24.01 39.58 4.40
C PRO A 151 23.83 41.11 4.31
N ILE A 152 23.42 41.77 5.41
CA ILE A 152 23.68 43.22 5.48
C ILE A 152 25.19 43.35 5.63
N ALA A 153 25.82 43.71 4.52
CA ALA A 153 27.21 44.12 4.44
C ALA A 153 27.46 45.19 5.51
N ARG A 154 28.37 44.91 6.44
CA ARG A 154 28.92 45.92 7.34
C ARG A 154 29.76 46.90 6.51
N LYS A 155 29.39 48.17 6.54
CA LYS A 155 30.30 49.31 6.50
C LYS A 155 29.76 50.40 7.40
#